data_AF-A0A961R7E2-F1
#
_entry.id   AF-A0A961R7E2-F1
#
_cell.length_a   1.000
_cell.length_b   1.000
_cell.length_c   1.000
_cell.angle_alpha   90.00
_cell.angle_beta   90.00
_cell.angle_gamma   90.00
#
_symmetry.space_group_name_H-M   'P 1'
#
loop_
_entity.id
_entity.type
_entity.pdbx_description
1 polymer ?
#
loop_
_entity_poly.entity_id
_entity_poly.type
_entity_poly.pdbx_seq_one_letter_code
_entity_poly.pdbx_strand_id
1 'polypeptide(L)'
;GRARETMEIIREAMDLPREGYAIEERLIEASYGELEGMSLTDIERDRPELMELRDQDRWNFTPPNGESLAMVSQRIAPFFDGLVQPVIIVAHGAVGRTVRHHLAGTPTEAAAHYAFPQDRIFRFEDGGEELI
;
A
#
# COMPACT_ATOMS: atom_id res chain seq x y z
N GLY A 1 -1.48 16.24 -0.10
CA GLY A 1 -0.74 15.00 0.22
C GLY A 1 -0.66 14.15 -1.02
N ARG A 2 0.46 13.44 -1.26
CA ARG A 2 0.80 12.83 -2.57
C ARG A 2 -0.34 12.07 -3.26
N ALA A 3 -1.07 11.21 -2.55
CA ALA A 3 -2.16 10.44 -3.14
C ALA A 3 -3.35 11.29 -3.61
N ARG A 4 -3.70 12.35 -2.85
CA ARG A 4 -4.77 13.28 -3.23
C ARG A 4 -4.39 14.08 -4.48
N GLU A 5 -3.17 14.60 -4.50
CA GLU A 5 -2.65 15.34 -5.65
C GLU A 5 -2.65 14.48 -6.93
N THR A 6 -2.24 13.20 -6.83
CA THR A 6 -2.35 12.26 -7.95
C THR A 6 -3.80 12.02 -8.38
N MET A 7 -4.74 11.82 -7.44
CA MET A 7 -6.17 11.67 -7.77
C MET A 7 -6.72 12.92 -8.46
N GLU A 8 -6.38 14.11 -7.99
CA GLU A 8 -6.79 15.38 -8.56
C GLU A 8 -6.30 15.53 -10.01
N ILE A 9 -5.03 15.19 -10.29
CA ILE A 9 -4.47 15.18 -11.66
C ILE A 9 -5.22 14.20 -12.57
N ILE A 10 -5.50 12.98 -12.09
CA ILE A 10 -6.25 11.98 -12.86
C ILE A 10 -7.64 12.51 -13.20
N ARG A 11 -8.33 13.11 -12.23
CA ARG A 11 -9.70 13.62 -12.43
C ARG A 11 -9.75 14.79 -13.41
N GLU A 12 -8.78 15.71 -13.33
CA GLU A 12 -8.67 16.80 -14.30
C GLU A 12 -8.43 16.28 -15.72
N ALA A 13 -7.56 15.28 -15.89
CA ALA A 13 -7.33 14.65 -17.18
C ALA A 13 -8.56 13.91 -17.74
N MET A 14 -9.53 13.58 -16.89
CA MET A 14 -10.80 12.94 -17.24
C MET A 14 -11.97 13.93 -17.35
N ASP A 15 -11.72 15.25 -17.29
CA ASP A 15 -12.76 16.30 -17.24
C ASP A 15 -13.76 16.13 -16.07
N LEU A 16 -13.30 15.58 -14.95
CA LEU A 16 -14.09 15.41 -13.72
C LEU A 16 -13.81 16.54 -12.72
N PRO A 17 -14.76 16.85 -11.79
CA PRO A 17 -14.51 17.81 -10.73
C PRO A 17 -13.28 17.43 -9.89
N ARG A 18 -12.31 18.34 -9.74
CA ARG A 18 -11.01 18.11 -9.08
C ARG A 18 -11.13 17.40 -7.73
N GLU A 19 -12.00 17.93 -6.84
CA GLU A 19 -12.19 17.42 -5.48
C GLU A 19 -13.40 16.48 -5.33
N GLY A 20 -13.96 15.98 -6.43
CA GLY A 20 -15.17 15.14 -6.43
C GLY A 20 -14.94 13.67 -6.07
N TYR A 21 -14.13 13.37 -5.06
CA TYR A 21 -13.77 12.01 -4.63
C TYR A 21 -13.87 11.84 -3.11
N ALA A 22 -14.07 10.61 -2.65
CA ALA A 22 -14.10 10.28 -1.23
C ALA A 22 -12.68 10.10 -0.67
N ILE A 23 -12.49 10.50 0.59
CA ILE A 23 -11.27 10.23 1.35
C ILE A 23 -11.54 9.02 2.23
N GLU A 24 -10.72 7.99 2.07
CA GLU A 24 -10.72 6.81 2.92
C GLU A 24 -9.46 6.80 3.79
N GLU A 25 -9.63 7.08 5.09
CA GLU A 25 -8.52 7.15 6.06
C GLU A 25 -7.81 5.81 6.22
N ARG A 26 -8.54 4.69 6.04
CA ARG A 26 -7.95 3.35 6.08
C ARG A 26 -6.97 3.07 4.93
N LEU A 27 -6.88 3.90 3.90
CA LEU A 27 -5.93 3.73 2.80
C LEU A 27 -4.64 4.55 2.95
N ILE A 28 -4.43 5.18 4.12
CA ILE A 28 -3.14 5.82 4.42
C ILE A 28 -2.01 4.78 4.45
N GLU A 29 -0.80 5.24 4.11
CA GLU A 29 0.41 4.42 4.11
C GLU A 29 0.64 3.76 5.47
N ALA A 30 1.32 2.61 5.46
CA ALA A 30 1.78 1.96 6.68
C ALA A 30 2.62 2.94 7.52
N SER A 31 2.37 2.97 8.84
CA SER A 31 3.26 3.67 9.77
C SER A 31 4.59 2.92 9.88
N TYR A 32 5.71 3.61 9.67
CA TYR A 32 7.05 3.07 9.93
C TYR A 32 7.56 3.36 11.36
N GLY A 33 6.75 4.05 12.19
CA GLY A 33 7.05 4.31 13.60
C GLY A 33 8.40 5.02 13.78
N GLU A 34 9.28 4.43 14.58
CA GLU A 34 10.64 4.97 14.81
C GLU A 34 11.52 4.95 13.56
N LEU A 35 11.15 4.20 12.51
CA LEU A 35 11.91 4.13 11.27
C LEU A 35 11.47 5.16 10.23
N GLU A 36 10.50 6.02 10.55
CA GLU A 36 10.07 7.10 9.67
C GLU A 36 11.24 8.03 9.32
N GLY A 37 11.38 8.32 8.02
CA GLY A 37 12.46 9.17 7.51
C GLY A 37 13.83 8.51 7.40
N MET A 38 14.00 7.26 7.85
CA MET A 38 15.24 6.50 7.67
C MET A 38 15.27 5.83 6.29
N SER A 39 16.42 5.84 5.63
CA SER A 39 16.65 4.97 4.48
C SER A 39 16.94 3.54 4.91
N LEU A 40 16.83 2.57 4.00
CA LEU A 40 17.25 1.20 4.29
C LEU A 40 18.73 1.12 4.70
N THR A 41 19.59 1.95 4.12
CA THR A 41 21.01 2.04 4.48
C THR A 41 21.21 2.58 5.89
N ASP A 42 20.38 3.53 6.34
CA ASP A 42 20.43 4.02 7.72
C ASP A 42 19.99 2.94 8.71
N ILE A 43 18.94 2.18 8.38
CA ILE A 43 18.46 1.07 9.22
C ILE A 43 19.54 -0.02 9.31
N GLU A 44 20.15 -0.41 8.19
CA GLU A 44 21.23 -1.41 8.18
C GLU A 44 22.45 -0.96 9.01
N ARG A 45 22.79 0.34 8.98
CA ARG A 45 23.91 0.89 9.75
C ARG A 45 23.59 1.00 11.25
N ASP A 46 22.44 1.57 11.58
CA ASP A 46 22.15 2.04 12.94
C ASP A 46 21.31 1.03 13.74
N ARG A 47 20.55 0.15 13.06
CA ARG A 47 19.61 -0.82 13.64
C ARG A 47 19.61 -2.15 12.85
N PRO A 48 20.78 -2.79 12.61
CA PRO A 48 20.89 -4.00 11.79
C PRO A 48 20.01 -5.15 12.28
N GLU A 49 19.72 -5.22 13.58
CA GLU A 49 18.82 -6.22 14.18
C GLU A 49 17.39 -6.12 13.62
N LEU A 50 16.93 -4.90 13.31
CA LEU A 50 15.61 -4.70 12.72
C LEU A 50 15.59 -5.10 11.25
N MET A 51 16.71 -4.93 10.54
CA MET A 51 16.82 -5.37 9.16
C MET A 51 16.79 -6.89 9.06
N GLU A 52 17.51 -7.58 9.95
CA GLU A 52 17.49 -9.05 10.00
C GLU A 52 16.09 -9.60 10.30
N LEU A 53 15.38 -9.03 11.28
CA LEU A 53 13.99 -9.41 11.59
C LEU A 53 13.05 -9.18 10.40
N ARG A 54 13.24 -8.06 9.68
CA ARG A 54 12.46 -7.73 8.50
C ARG A 54 12.72 -8.69 7.34
N ASP A 55 13.95 -9.16 7.18
CA ASP A 55 14.31 -10.09 6.11
C ASP A 55 13.86 -11.53 6.40
N GLN A 56 13.70 -11.90 7.67
CA GLN A 56 13.14 -13.20 8.07
C GLN A 56 11.63 -13.31 7.74
N ASP A 57 10.86 -12.26 8.01
CA ASP A 57 9.43 -12.22 7.71
C ASP A 57 8.96 -10.79 7.47
N ARG A 58 9.05 -10.35 6.22
CA ARG A 58 8.70 -8.98 5.83
C ARG A 58 7.21 -8.68 5.97
N TRP A 59 6.35 -9.70 5.90
CA TRP A 59 4.91 -9.53 6.00
C TRP A 59 4.48 -9.22 7.44
N ASN A 60 5.06 -9.92 8.41
CA ASN A 60 4.73 -9.77 9.83
C ASN A 60 5.68 -8.84 10.60
N PHE A 61 6.82 -8.45 10.02
CA PHE A 61 7.71 -7.48 10.62
C PHE A 61 6.98 -6.18 10.96
N THR A 62 7.07 -5.78 12.22
CA THR A 62 6.46 -4.56 12.74
C THR A 62 7.58 -3.63 13.21
N PRO A 63 7.80 -2.48 12.54
CA PRO A 63 8.71 -1.46 13.05
C PRO A 63 8.32 -1.06 14.49
N PRO A 64 9.27 -0.65 15.35
CA PRO A 64 8.93 -0.12 16.67
C PRO A 64 7.94 1.05 16.54
N ASN A 65 6.80 0.95 17.21
CA ASN A 65 5.69 1.92 17.13
C ASN A 65 5.09 2.11 15.70
N GLY A 66 5.25 1.13 14.82
CA GLY A 66 4.72 1.13 13.45
C GLY A 66 3.66 0.05 13.17
N GLU A 67 3.43 -0.24 11.89
CA GLU A 67 2.52 -1.28 11.40
C GLU A 67 3.28 -2.31 10.54
N SER A 68 2.86 -3.58 10.61
CA SER A 68 3.24 -4.61 9.63
C SER A 68 2.29 -4.61 8.41
N LEU A 69 2.70 -5.26 7.32
CA LEU A 69 1.80 -5.47 6.18
C LEU A 69 0.58 -6.31 6.57
N ALA A 70 0.74 -7.27 7.49
CA ALA A 70 -0.38 -8.02 8.05
C ALA A 70 -1.42 -7.11 8.73
N MET A 71 -0.98 -6.14 9.53
CA MET A 71 -1.86 -5.17 10.19
C MET A 71 -2.55 -4.27 9.17
N VAL A 72 -1.82 -3.78 8.17
CA VAL A 72 -2.37 -2.96 7.09
C VAL A 72 -3.44 -3.75 6.31
N SER A 73 -3.14 -5.01 5.99
CA SER A 73 -4.08 -5.91 5.29
C SER A 73 -5.39 -6.07 6.07
N GLN A 74 -5.31 -6.28 7.39
CA GLN A 74 -6.49 -6.36 8.24
C GLN A 74 -7.27 -5.04 8.31
N ARG A 75 -6.56 -3.90 8.38
CA ARG A 75 -7.16 -2.55 8.41
C ARG A 75 -7.94 -2.23 7.14
N ILE A 76 -7.45 -2.64 5.97
CA ILE A 76 -8.08 -2.32 4.68
C ILE A 76 -9.17 -3.31 4.26
N ALA A 77 -9.15 -4.56 4.75
CA ALA A 77 -10.08 -5.60 4.29
C ALA A 77 -11.56 -5.16 4.34
N PRO A 78 -12.08 -4.58 5.44
CA PRO A 78 -13.48 -4.15 5.49
C PRO A 78 -13.83 -3.03 4.50
N PHE A 79 -12.86 -2.24 4.04
CA PHE A 79 -13.08 -1.24 3.00
C PHE A 79 -13.32 -1.92 1.64
N PHE A 80 -12.45 -2.88 1.29
CA PHE A 80 -12.54 -3.58 0.02
C PHE A 80 -13.75 -4.52 -0.05
N ASP A 81 -14.11 -5.18 1.06
CA ASP A 81 -15.24 -6.11 1.11
C ASP A 81 -16.60 -5.39 0.93
N GLY A 82 -16.67 -4.11 1.31
CA GLY A 82 -17.87 -3.26 1.18
C GLY A 82 -17.89 -2.36 -0.06
N LEU A 83 -16.90 -2.48 -0.95
CA LEU A 83 -16.67 -1.54 -2.03
C LEU A 83 -17.64 -1.77 -3.21
N VAL A 84 -18.37 -0.72 -3.60
CA VAL A 84 -19.22 -0.75 -4.81
C VAL A 84 -18.37 -0.43 -6.03
N GLN A 85 -18.29 -1.37 -6.97
CA GLN A 85 -17.43 -1.31 -8.16
C GLN A 85 -18.18 -0.77 -9.40
N PRO A 86 -17.47 -0.24 -10.43
CA PRO A 86 -16.01 -0.05 -10.51
C PRO A 86 -15.53 1.25 -9.84
N VAL A 87 -14.29 1.26 -9.35
CA VAL A 87 -13.66 2.45 -8.74
C VAL A 87 -12.18 2.58 -9.11
N ILE A 88 -11.68 3.81 -9.04
CA ILE A 88 -10.24 4.12 -9.06
C ILE A 88 -9.82 4.45 -7.64
N ILE A 89 -8.78 3.79 -7.15
CA ILE A 89 -8.20 4.03 -5.83
C ILE A 89 -6.76 4.50 -6.02
N VAL A 90 -6.40 5.59 -5.34
CA VAL A 90 -5.03 6.10 -5.29
C VAL A 90 -4.54 6.01 -3.85
N ALA A 91 -3.50 5.22 -3.62
CA ALA A 91 -2.95 4.94 -2.29
C ALA A 91 -1.42 4.90 -2.34
N HIS A 92 -0.83 3.92 -1.66
CA HIS A 92 0.60 3.87 -1.41
C HIS A 92 1.17 2.45 -1.52
N GLY A 93 2.50 2.31 -1.36
CA GLY A 93 3.19 1.07 -1.67
C GLY A 93 2.83 -0.08 -0.75
N ALA A 94 2.74 0.14 0.56
CA ALA A 94 2.38 -0.94 1.49
C ALA A 94 0.91 -1.36 1.28
N VAL A 95 0.01 -0.38 1.08
CA VAL A 95 -1.39 -0.63 0.74
C VAL A 95 -1.50 -1.46 -0.55
N GLY A 96 -0.79 -1.07 -1.61
CA GLY A 96 -0.75 -1.83 -2.86
C GLY A 96 -0.35 -3.29 -2.64
N ARG A 97 0.72 -3.56 -1.87
CA ARG A 97 1.14 -4.94 -1.54
C ARG A 97 0.04 -5.72 -0.86
N THR A 98 -0.63 -5.11 0.11
CA THR A 98 -1.73 -5.77 0.84
C THR A 98 -2.96 -6.01 -0.03
N VAL A 99 -3.26 -5.13 -0.99
CA VAL A 99 -4.35 -5.30 -1.96
C VAL A 99 -4.11 -6.51 -2.85
N ARG A 100 -2.87 -6.76 -3.30
CA ARG A 100 -2.53 -7.94 -4.11
C ARG A 100 -2.82 -9.26 -3.37
N HIS A 101 -2.54 -9.27 -2.07
CA HIS A 101 -2.89 -10.41 -1.23
C HIS A 101 -4.41 -10.53 -1.07
N HIS A 102 -5.08 -9.45 -0.67
CA HIS A 102 -6.51 -9.44 -0.34
C HIS A 102 -7.41 -9.74 -1.55
N LEU A 103 -7.16 -9.08 -2.69
CA LEU A 103 -8.03 -9.18 -3.87
C LEU A 103 -7.62 -10.28 -4.84
N ALA A 104 -6.32 -10.53 -5.01
CA ALA A 104 -5.81 -11.48 -6.01
C ALA A 104 -5.24 -12.77 -5.40
N GLY A 105 -5.34 -12.97 -4.09
CA GLY A 105 -4.83 -14.16 -3.42
C GLY A 105 -3.30 -14.33 -3.52
N THR A 106 -2.56 -13.26 -3.82
CA THR A 106 -1.09 -13.32 -3.93
C THR A 106 -0.51 -13.80 -2.59
N PRO A 107 0.39 -14.81 -2.55
CA PRO A 107 1.03 -15.22 -1.32
C PRO A 107 1.71 -14.06 -0.59
N THR A 108 1.61 -14.01 0.73
CA THR A 108 2.09 -12.90 1.57
C THR A 108 3.56 -12.56 1.32
N GLU A 109 4.40 -13.58 1.15
CA GLU A 109 5.82 -13.44 0.86
C GLU A 109 6.07 -12.73 -0.48
N ALA A 110 5.36 -13.15 -1.53
CA ALA A 110 5.46 -12.55 -2.87
C ALA A 110 4.91 -11.11 -2.88
N ALA A 111 3.81 -10.87 -2.17
CA ALA A 111 3.22 -9.55 -2.02
C ALA A 111 4.16 -8.59 -1.27
N ALA A 112 4.74 -9.03 -0.13
CA ALA A 112 5.64 -8.23 0.69
C ALA A 112 6.90 -7.79 -0.07
N HIS A 113 7.43 -8.66 -0.94
CA HIS A 113 8.64 -8.40 -1.70
C HIS A 113 8.43 -7.61 -2.99
N TYR A 114 7.19 -7.41 -3.40
CA TYR A 114 6.95 -6.71 -4.66
C TYR A 114 7.41 -5.26 -4.61
N ALA A 115 8.19 -4.87 -5.62
CA ALA A 115 8.54 -3.49 -5.88
C ALA A 115 7.37 -2.83 -6.61
N PHE A 116 6.59 -2.00 -5.91
CA PHE A 116 5.51 -1.23 -6.51
C PHE A 116 6.11 -0.12 -7.38
N PRO A 117 5.95 -0.18 -8.71
CA PRO A 117 6.37 0.93 -9.55
C PRO A 117 5.49 2.15 -9.25
N GLN A 118 6.10 3.33 -9.30
CA GLN A 118 5.33 4.57 -9.47
C GLN A 118 4.82 4.63 -10.92
N ASP A 119 3.93 5.57 -11.26
CA ASP A 119 3.47 5.81 -12.64
C ASP A 119 2.68 4.69 -13.37
N ARG A 120 2.26 3.64 -12.68
CA ARG A 120 1.47 2.53 -13.25
C ARG A 120 0.10 2.36 -12.62
N ILE A 121 -0.82 1.77 -13.40
CA ILE A 121 -2.16 1.41 -12.93
C ILE A 121 -2.25 -0.10 -12.82
N PHE A 122 -2.70 -0.57 -11.65
CA PHE A 122 -3.05 -1.97 -11.45
C PHE A 122 -4.56 -2.11 -11.52
N ARG A 123 -5.03 -3.04 -12.35
CA ARG A 123 -6.43 -3.47 -12.40
C ARG A 123 -6.58 -4.79 -11.67
N PHE A 124 -7.57 -4.85 -10.78
CA PHE A 124 -7.98 -6.07 -10.09
C PHE A 124 -9.39 -6.43 -10.56
N GLU A 125 -9.58 -7.64 -11.07
CA GLU A 125 -10.84 -8.12 -11.63
C GLU A 125 -10.92 -9.64 -11.49
N ASP A 126 -12.06 -10.16 -11.00
CA ASP A 126 -12.34 -11.60 -10.85
C ASP A 126 -11.23 -12.41 -10.14
N GLY A 127 -10.60 -11.82 -9.11
CA GLY A 127 -9.48 -12.43 -8.39
C GLY A 127 -8.13 -12.39 -9.13
N GLY A 128 -8.10 -11.74 -10.30
CA GLY A 128 -6.90 -11.48 -11.08
C GLY A 128 -6.29 -10.10 -10.84
N GLU A 129 -5.07 -9.93 -11.31
CA GLU A 129 -4.29 -8.70 -11.30
C GLU A 129 -3.66 -8.47 -12.68
N GLU A 130 -3.78 -7.26 -13.20
CA GLU A 130 -3.18 -6.82 -14.47
C GLU A 130 -2.51 -5.45 -14.30
N LEU A 131 -1.33 -5.27 -14.90
CA LEU A 131 -0.66 -3.98 -15.02
C LEU A 131 -1.03 -3.33 -16.35
N ILE A 132 -1.59 -2.12 -16.30
CA ILE A 132 -2.03 -1.31 -17.45
C ILE A 132 -1.03 -0.17 -17.71
#